data_AF-A0A367M0W4-F1
#
_entry.id   AF-A0A367M0W4-F1
#
_cell.length_a   1.000
_cell.length_b   1.000
_cell.length_c   1.000
_cell.angle_alpha   90.00
_cell.angle_beta   90.00
_cell.angle_gamma   90.00
#
_symmetry.space_group_name_H-M   'P 1'
#
loop_
_entity.id
_entity.type
_entity.pdbx_description
1 polymer ?
#
loop_
_entity_poly.entity_id
_entity_poly.type
_entity_poly.pdbx_seq_one_letter_code
_entity_poly.pdbx_strand_id
1 'polypeptide(L)'
;GAGYQRLRPNDRDLDSLGLLARGGTLEEDRENALLRLQRWADQGYWLLLPLLLLAACAGRRGWLFCLPLLMLSLPQPAMAFQFEDLWLRPDQQGQRLLQRGQADEAAKRFEDFRWKGLSLYQARDYAAAAQAFAQGDQADDHYNRGNALARQGELEAAVDAYEQALERQPQLVAAQRNKALVEELLRQRQEQAAQQQAGENKEQRQEASQQSPPSGSSQRPPRDAATVDAQKAQAAAPSTSLPEDEGEKTAGAPGQAQPQPNAEDERTGDEEADDGLDDERRQALEQWLRQIPDDPAELLRRKFWYQQQQRQEATP
;
A
#
# COMPACT_ATOMS: atom_id res chain seq x y z
N GLY A 1 -13.86 -12.14 -72.01
CA GLY A 1 -15.07 -12.27 -72.85
C GLY A 1 -15.98 -13.31 -72.24
N ALA A 2 -17.29 -13.12 -72.28
CA ALA A 2 -18.26 -14.13 -71.84
C ALA A 2 -18.39 -15.20 -72.93
N GLY A 3 -18.11 -16.46 -72.59
CA GLY A 3 -18.19 -17.58 -73.53
C GLY A 3 -19.64 -18.04 -73.72
N TYR A 4 -20.11 -18.01 -74.96
CA TYR A 4 -21.39 -18.61 -75.35
C TYR A 4 -21.18 -20.10 -75.65
N GLN A 5 -21.95 -20.97 -74.97
CA GLN A 5 -22.01 -22.40 -75.29
C GLN A 5 -23.20 -22.70 -76.22
N ARG A 6 -23.01 -23.68 -77.09
CA ARG A 6 -23.98 -24.08 -78.10
C ARG A 6 -24.93 -25.12 -77.51
N LEU A 7 -26.20 -24.75 -77.35
CA LEU A 7 -27.28 -25.62 -76.87
C LEU A 7 -27.24 -26.99 -77.56
N ARG A 8 -27.29 -28.05 -76.76
CA ARG A 8 -27.28 -29.44 -77.20
C ARG A 8 -28.69 -30.02 -77.09
N PRO A 9 -29.09 -30.95 -77.99
CA PRO A 9 -30.41 -31.57 -77.94
C PRO A 9 -30.50 -32.68 -76.87
N ASN A 10 -29.80 -32.53 -75.74
CA ASN A 10 -29.83 -33.48 -74.62
C ASN A 10 -29.70 -32.76 -73.27
N ASP A 11 -30.15 -33.42 -72.21
CA ASP A 11 -30.37 -32.82 -70.90
C ASP A 11 -29.09 -32.47 -70.13
N ARG A 12 -27.90 -32.71 -70.73
CA ARG A 12 -26.59 -32.33 -70.16
C ARG A 12 -26.47 -30.85 -69.87
N ASP A 13 -27.15 -30.00 -70.65
CA ASP A 13 -27.13 -28.56 -70.41
C ASP A 13 -27.90 -28.23 -69.12
N LEU A 14 -28.98 -28.97 -68.79
CA LEU A 14 -29.75 -28.85 -67.55
C LEU A 14 -29.02 -29.43 -66.33
N ASP A 15 -28.28 -30.53 -66.51
CA ASP A 15 -27.35 -31.04 -65.50
C ASP A 15 -26.25 -30.02 -65.18
N SER A 16 -25.68 -29.37 -66.20
CA SER A 16 -24.61 -28.37 -66.01
C SER A 16 -25.08 -27.13 -65.24
N LEU A 17 -26.38 -26.81 -65.33
CA LEU A 17 -27.05 -25.76 -64.57
C LEU A 17 -27.47 -26.21 -63.16
N GLY A 18 -27.22 -27.46 -62.77
CA GLY A 18 -27.57 -28.03 -61.46
C GLY A 18 -29.08 -28.20 -61.22
N LEU A 19 -29.91 -28.03 -62.25
CA LEU A 19 -31.37 -27.99 -62.12
C LEU A 19 -31.98 -29.38 -61.86
N LEU A 20 -31.34 -30.44 -62.37
CA LEU A 20 -31.80 -31.83 -62.22
C LEU A 20 -31.30 -32.51 -60.94
N ALA A 21 -30.34 -31.91 -60.21
CA ALA A 21 -29.79 -32.48 -58.97
C ALA A 21 -30.75 -32.39 -57.76
N ARG A 22 -31.91 -31.75 -57.90
CA ARG A 22 -32.82 -31.40 -56.79
C ARG A 22 -33.83 -32.51 -56.45
N GLY A 23 -33.38 -33.76 -56.41
CA GLY A 23 -34.24 -34.95 -56.27
C GLY A 23 -34.04 -35.82 -55.02
N GLY A 24 -32.92 -35.71 -54.29
CA GLY A 24 -32.60 -36.65 -53.19
C GLY A 24 -32.55 -36.05 -51.77
N THR A 25 -31.94 -34.87 -51.61
CA THR A 25 -31.50 -34.41 -50.29
C THR A 25 -32.63 -33.93 -49.36
N LEU A 26 -33.72 -33.38 -49.90
CA LEU A 26 -34.82 -32.83 -49.09
C LEU A 26 -35.67 -33.89 -48.40
N GLU A 27 -35.66 -35.13 -48.89
CA GLU A 27 -36.43 -36.24 -48.31
C GLU A 27 -35.59 -36.95 -47.23
N GLU A 28 -34.32 -37.25 -47.51
CA GLU A 28 -33.36 -37.78 -46.53
C GLU A 28 -33.15 -36.82 -45.34
N ASP A 29 -33.01 -35.51 -45.56
CA ASP A 29 -32.89 -34.53 -44.47
C ASP A 29 -34.17 -34.47 -43.62
N ARG A 30 -35.35 -34.67 -44.23
CA ARG A 30 -36.64 -34.64 -43.55
C ARG A 30 -36.88 -35.89 -42.72
N GLU A 31 -36.56 -37.08 -43.24
CA GLU A 31 -36.61 -38.32 -42.47
C GLU A 31 -35.60 -38.31 -41.33
N ASN A 32 -34.36 -37.86 -41.57
CA ASN A 32 -33.35 -37.71 -40.52
C ASN A 32 -33.73 -36.66 -39.46
N ALA A 33 -34.40 -35.57 -39.85
CA ALA A 33 -34.92 -34.57 -38.90
C ALA A 33 -36.04 -35.15 -38.01
N LEU A 34 -36.98 -35.91 -38.59
CA LEU A 34 -38.05 -36.58 -37.84
C LEU A 34 -37.49 -37.66 -36.90
N LEU A 35 -36.53 -38.48 -37.37
CA LEU A 35 -35.85 -39.48 -36.55
C LEU A 35 -34.98 -38.86 -35.43
N ARG A 36 -34.48 -37.63 -35.59
CA ARG A 36 -33.77 -36.88 -34.53
C ARG A 36 -34.75 -36.25 -33.53
N LEU A 37 -35.89 -35.71 -33.98
CA LEU A 37 -36.94 -35.20 -33.10
C LEU A 37 -37.54 -36.29 -32.21
N GLN A 38 -37.77 -37.48 -32.77
CA GLN A 38 -38.28 -38.63 -32.02
C GLN A 38 -37.23 -39.31 -31.13
N ARG A 39 -35.98 -38.80 -31.14
CA ARG A 39 -34.88 -39.22 -30.26
C ARG A 39 -34.50 -38.13 -29.25
N TRP A 40 -35.48 -37.28 -28.86
CA TRP A 40 -35.44 -36.62 -27.55
C TRP A 40 -35.13 -37.68 -26.51
N ALA A 41 -33.95 -37.60 -25.90
CA ALA A 41 -33.42 -38.67 -25.09
C ALA A 41 -34.29 -38.83 -23.86
N ASP A 42 -35.04 -39.94 -23.79
CA ASP A 42 -36.00 -40.22 -22.72
C ASP A 42 -35.26 -40.67 -21.45
N GLN A 43 -34.47 -39.74 -20.92
CA GLN A 43 -33.68 -39.85 -19.71
C GLN A 43 -34.55 -39.61 -18.46
N GLY A 44 -35.89 -39.64 -18.59
CA GLY A 44 -36.82 -39.56 -17.47
C GLY A 44 -36.61 -40.67 -16.43
N TYR A 45 -35.96 -41.78 -16.79
CA TYR A 45 -35.53 -42.80 -15.82
C TYR A 45 -34.48 -42.28 -14.82
N TRP A 46 -33.68 -41.27 -15.15
CA TRP A 46 -32.82 -40.59 -14.17
C TRP A 46 -33.64 -39.78 -13.16
N LEU A 47 -34.85 -39.33 -13.51
CA LEU A 47 -35.79 -38.71 -12.58
C LEU A 47 -36.49 -39.75 -11.68
N LEU A 48 -36.53 -41.04 -12.06
CA LEU A 48 -37.03 -42.09 -11.19
C LEU A 48 -36.16 -42.27 -9.94
N LEU A 49 -34.86 -42.03 -10.00
CA LEU A 49 -33.96 -42.13 -8.83
C LEU A 49 -34.33 -41.13 -7.70
N PRO A 50 -34.39 -39.80 -7.94
CA PRO A 50 -34.84 -38.84 -6.94
C PRO A 50 -36.34 -38.96 -6.63
N LEU A 51 -37.18 -39.38 -7.60
CA LEU A 51 -38.60 -39.63 -7.35
C LEU A 51 -38.80 -40.84 -6.40
N LEU A 52 -38.01 -41.90 -6.54
CA LEU A 52 -38.03 -43.07 -5.67
C LEU A 52 -37.48 -42.73 -4.28
N LEU A 53 -36.46 -41.89 -4.18
CA LEU A 53 -36.01 -41.32 -2.90
C LEU A 53 -37.15 -40.53 -2.22
N LEU A 54 -37.80 -39.63 -2.96
CA LEU A 54 -38.97 -38.87 -2.49
C LEU A 54 -40.13 -39.78 -2.07
N ALA A 55 -40.42 -40.85 -2.82
CA ALA A 55 -41.47 -41.82 -2.52
C ALA A 55 -41.13 -42.67 -1.29
N ALA A 56 -39.87 -43.10 -1.13
CA ALA A 56 -39.39 -43.80 0.05
C ALA A 56 -39.48 -42.92 1.32
N CYS A 57 -39.17 -41.63 1.18
CA CYS A 57 -39.38 -40.63 2.22
C CYS A 57 -40.86 -40.35 2.52
N ALA A 58 -41.72 -40.31 1.49
CA ALA A 58 -43.17 -40.13 1.65
C ALA A 58 -43.86 -41.35 2.30
N GLY A 59 -43.32 -42.56 2.11
CA GLY A 59 -43.80 -43.79 2.74
C GLY A 59 -43.64 -43.80 4.27
N ARG A 60 -42.80 -42.93 4.84
CA ARG A 60 -42.56 -42.84 6.29
C ARG A 60 -43.14 -41.53 6.85
N ARG A 61 -44.29 -41.64 7.53
CA ARG A 61 -44.98 -40.55 8.23
C ARG A 61 -44.02 -39.80 9.17
N GLY A 62 -43.43 -38.70 8.69
CA GLY A 62 -42.49 -37.89 9.47
C GLY A 62 -41.47 -37.09 8.67
N TRP A 63 -41.10 -37.46 7.43
CA TRP A 63 -40.00 -36.77 6.73
C TRP A 63 -40.27 -35.29 6.40
N LEU A 64 -41.54 -34.87 6.30
CA LEU A 64 -41.89 -33.45 6.19
C LEU A 64 -41.47 -32.61 7.41
N PHE A 65 -41.27 -33.21 8.60
CA PHE A 65 -40.65 -32.52 9.75
C PHE A 65 -39.13 -32.35 9.61
N CYS A 66 -38.46 -33.08 8.71
CA CYS A 66 -37.03 -32.94 8.47
C CYS A 66 -36.70 -31.80 7.48
N LEU A 67 -37.64 -31.43 6.60
CA LEU A 67 -37.50 -30.31 5.67
C LEU A 67 -37.24 -28.94 6.35
N PRO A 68 -37.97 -28.51 7.40
CA PRO A 68 -37.65 -27.27 8.11
C PRO A 68 -36.33 -27.37 8.87
N LEU A 69 -35.93 -28.56 9.35
CA LEU A 69 -34.62 -28.79 9.97
C LEU A 69 -33.47 -28.58 8.97
N LEU A 70 -33.64 -29.03 7.73
CA LEU A 70 -32.68 -28.83 6.65
C LEU A 70 -32.57 -27.35 6.26
N MET A 71 -33.68 -26.61 6.23
CA MET A 71 -33.68 -25.15 6.01
C MET A 71 -33.01 -24.37 7.15
N LEU A 72 -33.03 -24.88 8.38
CA LEU A 72 -32.28 -24.32 9.51
C LEU A 72 -30.76 -24.55 9.42
N SER A 73 -30.31 -25.49 8.58
CA SER A 73 -28.88 -25.80 8.38
C SER A 73 -28.22 -25.04 7.22
N LEU A 74 -28.93 -24.11 6.59
CA LEU A 74 -28.31 -23.11 5.71
C LEU A 74 -27.45 -22.16 6.55
N PRO A 75 -26.18 -21.90 6.18
CA PRO A 75 -25.34 -20.95 6.92
C PRO A 75 -25.92 -19.54 6.78
N GLN A 76 -26.63 -19.09 7.82
CA GLN A 76 -27.09 -17.71 7.89
C GLN A 76 -25.85 -16.80 7.97
N PRO A 77 -25.76 -15.72 7.15
CA PRO A 77 -24.73 -14.72 7.38
C PRO A 77 -24.93 -14.16 8.78
N ALA A 78 -23.89 -14.24 9.61
CA ALA A 78 -23.93 -13.78 10.99
C ALA A 78 -24.01 -12.24 11.02
N MET A 79 -25.21 -11.71 10.85
CA MET A 79 -25.54 -10.33 11.16
C MET A 79 -25.39 -10.17 12.67
N ALA A 80 -24.25 -9.64 13.10
CA ALA A 80 -23.87 -9.47 14.49
C ALA A 80 -24.65 -8.31 15.13
N PHE A 81 -25.97 -8.48 15.21
CA PHE A 81 -26.90 -7.54 15.82
C PHE A 81 -26.66 -7.49 17.34
N GLN A 82 -26.01 -6.44 17.80
CA GLN A 82 -25.76 -6.19 19.21
C GLN A 82 -26.94 -5.40 19.79
N PHE A 83 -27.24 -5.62 21.07
CA PHE A 83 -28.28 -4.86 21.77
C PHE A 83 -28.07 -3.35 21.64
N GLU A 84 -26.82 -2.88 21.62
CA GLU A 84 -26.47 -1.47 21.49
C GLU A 84 -26.84 -0.85 20.13
N ASP A 85 -26.94 -1.64 19.05
CA ASP A 85 -27.30 -1.17 17.69
C ASP A 85 -28.74 -0.62 17.61
N LEU A 86 -29.62 -1.04 18.52
CA LEU A 86 -30.99 -0.54 18.64
C LEU A 86 -31.07 0.93 19.11
N TRP A 87 -30.06 1.41 19.84
CA TRP A 87 -30.06 2.73 20.48
C TRP A 87 -28.91 3.65 20.01
N LEU A 88 -27.83 3.09 19.48
CA LEU A 88 -26.61 3.82 19.11
C LEU A 88 -26.24 3.54 17.66
N ARG A 89 -26.11 4.61 16.87
CA ARG A 89 -25.53 4.53 15.51
C ARG A 89 -24.08 4.04 15.57
N PRO A 90 -23.56 3.33 14.55
CA PRO A 90 -22.19 2.83 14.52
C PRO A 90 -21.13 3.90 14.84
N ASP A 91 -21.26 5.12 14.32
CA ASP A 91 -20.34 6.23 14.63
C ASP A 91 -20.31 6.62 16.11
N GLN A 92 -21.45 6.54 16.82
CA GLN A 92 -21.49 6.83 18.27
C GLN A 92 -20.82 5.71 19.08
N GLN A 93 -20.92 4.48 18.61
CA GLN A 93 -20.21 3.34 19.19
C GLN A 93 -18.70 3.48 18.95
N GLY A 94 -18.28 3.80 17.72
CA GLY A 94 -16.91 4.10 17.35
C GLY A 94 -16.32 5.24 18.19
N GLN A 95 -17.06 6.33 18.39
CA GLN A 95 -16.62 7.44 19.24
C GLN A 95 -16.43 7.02 20.70
N ARG A 96 -17.30 6.17 21.26
CA ARG A 96 -17.13 5.61 22.61
C ARG A 96 -15.92 4.69 22.71
N LEU A 97 -15.62 3.92 21.67
CA LEU A 97 -14.41 3.08 21.60
C LEU A 97 -13.14 3.95 21.56
N LEU A 98 -13.13 5.05 20.79
CA LEU A 98 -12.03 6.03 20.82
C LEU A 98 -11.84 6.66 22.21
N GLN A 99 -12.92 7.01 22.91
CA GLN A 99 -12.84 7.52 24.29
C GLN A 99 -12.26 6.50 25.28
N ARG A 100 -12.33 5.20 24.97
CA ARG A 100 -11.71 4.11 25.74
C ARG A 100 -10.29 3.75 25.26
N GLY A 101 -9.77 4.43 24.24
CA GLY A 101 -8.48 4.11 23.61
C GLY A 101 -8.51 2.91 22.65
N GLN A 102 -9.69 2.35 22.34
CA GLN A 102 -9.86 1.16 21.50
C GLN A 102 -9.94 1.55 20.01
N ALA A 103 -8.84 2.10 19.49
CA ALA A 103 -8.78 2.68 18.15
C ALA A 103 -9.05 1.66 17.01
N ASP A 104 -8.50 0.44 17.11
CA ASP A 104 -8.73 -0.66 16.16
C ASP A 104 -10.19 -1.12 16.07
N GLU A 105 -10.89 -1.12 17.20
CA GLU A 105 -12.31 -1.49 17.24
C GLU A 105 -13.18 -0.35 16.72
N ALA A 106 -12.82 0.90 17.05
CA ALA A 106 -13.50 2.08 16.53
C ALA A 106 -13.44 2.16 15.00
N ALA A 107 -12.28 1.89 14.40
CA ALA A 107 -12.08 1.83 12.95
C ALA A 107 -13.00 0.82 12.23
N LYS A 108 -13.45 -0.23 12.93
CA LYS A 108 -14.38 -1.24 12.42
C LYS A 108 -15.86 -0.83 12.57
N ARG A 109 -16.17 0.13 13.44
CA ARG A 109 -17.54 0.65 13.67
C ARG A 109 -17.86 1.90 12.84
N PHE A 110 -16.87 2.70 12.46
CA PHE A 110 -17.12 3.92 11.66
C PHE A 110 -17.49 3.59 10.21
N GLU A 111 -18.61 4.16 9.74
CA GLU A 111 -19.00 4.11 8.33
C GLU A 111 -18.33 5.22 7.51
N ASP A 112 -18.14 6.41 8.11
CA ASP A 112 -17.43 7.54 7.50
C ASP A 112 -15.92 7.24 7.38
N PHE A 113 -15.40 7.28 6.14
CA PHE A 113 -14.00 6.98 5.83
C PHE A 113 -12.99 7.87 6.56
N ARG A 114 -13.36 9.11 6.92
CA ARG A 114 -12.50 10.05 7.64
C ARG A 114 -12.35 9.65 9.10
N TRP A 115 -13.46 9.29 9.75
CA TRP A 115 -13.44 8.80 11.13
C TRP A 115 -12.77 7.43 11.23
N LYS A 116 -12.98 6.57 10.23
CA LYS A 116 -12.24 5.32 10.08
C LYS A 116 -10.74 5.55 9.91
N GLY A 117 -10.33 6.41 8.98
CA GLY A 117 -8.92 6.76 8.75
C GLY A 117 -8.25 7.37 9.98
N LEU A 118 -8.95 8.26 10.69
CA LEU A 118 -8.49 8.81 11.97
C LEU A 118 -8.32 7.73 13.05
N SER A 119 -9.23 6.76 13.12
CA SER A 119 -9.15 5.68 14.10
C SER A 119 -7.97 4.75 13.79
N LEU A 120 -7.75 4.42 12.51
CA LEU A 120 -6.59 3.66 12.05
C LEU A 120 -5.28 4.40 12.35
N TYR A 121 -5.26 5.73 12.15
CA TYR A 121 -4.13 6.58 12.50
C TYR A 121 -3.80 6.53 14.00
N GLN A 122 -4.82 6.59 14.86
CA GLN A 122 -4.65 6.48 16.31
C GLN A 122 -4.23 5.06 16.75
N ALA A 123 -4.63 4.03 16.00
CA ALA A 123 -4.16 2.65 16.16
C ALA A 123 -2.73 2.43 15.61
N ARG A 124 -2.11 3.45 14.99
CA ARG A 124 -0.82 3.39 14.28
C ARG A 124 -0.82 2.51 13.02
N ASP A 125 -1.98 2.10 12.52
CA ASP A 125 -2.13 1.51 11.18
C ASP A 125 -2.15 2.65 10.14
N TYR A 126 -0.97 3.24 9.94
CA TYR A 126 -0.78 4.38 9.05
C TYR A 126 -1.05 4.03 7.58
N ALA A 127 -0.77 2.79 7.17
CA ALA A 127 -1.04 2.32 5.81
C ALA A 127 -2.54 2.24 5.52
N ALA A 128 -3.34 1.64 6.41
CA ALA A 128 -4.78 1.61 6.25
C ALA A 128 -5.41 3.00 6.45
N ALA A 129 -4.84 3.85 7.32
CA ALA A 129 -5.26 5.25 7.47
C ALA A 129 -5.08 6.04 6.16
N ALA A 130 -3.91 5.95 5.52
CA ALA A 130 -3.64 6.59 4.23
C ALA A 130 -4.61 6.11 3.13
N GLN A 131 -4.92 4.81 3.09
CA GLN A 131 -5.92 4.24 2.17
C GLN A 131 -7.35 4.72 2.46
N ALA A 132 -7.71 4.88 3.74
CA ALA A 132 -9.01 5.40 4.12
C ALA A 132 -9.17 6.87 3.69
N PHE A 133 -8.17 7.71 3.97
CA PHE A 133 -8.19 9.13 3.57
C PHE A 133 -8.15 9.33 2.04
N ALA A 134 -7.51 8.43 1.29
CA ALA A 134 -7.49 8.45 -0.18
C ALA A 134 -8.87 8.28 -0.86
N GLN A 135 -9.94 7.98 -0.11
CA GLN A 135 -11.32 7.97 -0.61
C GLN A 135 -11.93 9.38 -0.72
N GLY A 136 -11.32 10.37 -0.06
CA GLY A 136 -11.71 11.78 -0.12
C GLY A 136 -10.88 12.59 -1.12
N ASP A 137 -11.38 13.78 -1.43
CA ASP A 137 -10.69 14.73 -2.34
C ASP A 137 -10.73 16.18 -1.83
N GLN A 138 -10.96 16.38 -0.53
CA GLN A 138 -10.86 17.71 0.10
C GLN A 138 -9.44 17.96 0.62
N ALA A 139 -9.10 19.23 0.88
CA ALA A 139 -7.80 19.60 1.43
C ALA A 139 -7.47 18.84 2.73
N ASP A 140 -8.45 18.71 3.63
CA ASP A 140 -8.34 17.94 4.89
C ASP A 140 -8.04 16.45 4.65
N ASP A 141 -8.60 15.85 3.58
CA ASP A 141 -8.43 14.43 3.27
C ASP A 141 -6.99 14.16 2.81
N HIS A 142 -6.48 14.98 1.90
CA HIS A 142 -5.10 14.92 1.41
C HIS A 142 -4.07 15.27 2.50
N TYR A 143 -4.36 16.26 3.36
CA TYR A 143 -3.53 16.58 4.52
C TYR A 143 -3.42 15.39 5.49
N ASN A 144 -4.55 14.77 5.84
CA ASN A 144 -4.56 13.63 6.75
C ASN A 144 -3.90 12.38 6.12
N ARG A 145 -4.03 12.20 4.80
CA ARG A 145 -3.28 11.19 4.04
C ARG A 145 -1.77 11.46 4.09
N GLY A 146 -1.34 12.71 3.92
CA GLY A 146 0.06 13.11 4.05
C GLY A 146 0.64 12.82 5.44
N ASN A 147 -0.11 13.14 6.50
CA ASN A 147 0.29 12.81 7.88
C ASN A 147 0.47 11.29 8.07
N ALA A 148 -0.41 10.48 7.47
CA ALA A 148 -0.35 9.02 7.55
C ALA A 148 0.86 8.46 6.81
N LEU A 149 1.09 8.89 5.57
CA LEU A 149 2.25 8.49 4.77
C LEU A 149 3.57 8.90 5.42
N ALA A 150 3.65 10.11 5.99
CA ALA A 150 4.83 10.58 6.70
C ALA A 150 5.15 9.68 7.92
N ARG A 151 4.14 9.30 8.70
CA ARG A 151 4.29 8.35 9.83
C ARG A 151 4.63 6.92 9.40
N GLN A 152 4.21 6.51 8.21
CA GLN A 152 4.61 5.24 7.61
C GLN A 152 6.06 5.24 7.12
N GLY A 153 6.68 6.42 6.94
CA GLY A 153 8.01 6.57 6.34
C GLY A 153 7.99 6.71 4.81
N GLU A 154 6.80 6.79 4.20
CA GLU A 154 6.57 7.04 2.77
C GLU A 154 6.66 8.55 2.49
N LEU A 155 7.84 9.13 2.73
CA LEU A 155 8.05 10.57 2.81
C LEU A 155 7.76 11.29 1.48
N GLU A 156 8.19 10.73 0.36
CA GLU A 156 7.92 11.27 -0.98
C GLU A 156 6.41 11.32 -1.27
N ALA A 157 5.70 10.23 -1.00
CA ALA A 157 4.25 10.16 -1.18
C ALA A 157 3.50 11.08 -0.19
N ALA A 158 4.08 11.35 0.98
CA ALA A 158 3.55 12.34 1.92
C ALA A 158 3.67 13.77 1.39
N VAL A 159 4.80 14.12 0.75
CA VAL A 159 4.97 15.42 0.07
C VAL A 159 3.91 15.60 -1.01
N ASP A 160 3.73 14.62 -1.90
CA ASP A 160 2.69 14.65 -2.94
C ASP A 160 1.28 14.89 -2.35
N ALA A 161 0.95 14.23 -1.24
CA ALA A 161 -0.33 14.38 -0.57
C ALA A 161 -0.49 15.78 0.07
N TYR A 162 0.56 16.37 0.65
CA TYR A 162 0.50 17.75 1.11
C TYR A 162 0.40 18.76 -0.04
N GLU A 163 1.02 18.51 -1.19
CA GLU A 163 0.83 19.33 -2.38
C GLU A 163 -0.64 19.30 -2.83
N GLN A 164 -1.25 18.11 -2.93
CA GLN A 164 -2.68 17.95 -3.24
C GLN A 164 -3.58 18.68 -2.23
N ALA A 165 -3.21 18.70 -0.95
CA ALA A 165 -3.92 19.50 0.07
C ALA A 165 -3.80 21.01 -0.18
N LEU A 166 -2.60 21.48 -0.55
CA LEU A 166 -2.31 22.90 -0.80
C LEU A 166 -2.87 23.41 -2.13
N GLU A 167 -2.99 22.58 -3.16
CA GLU A 167 -3.74 22.90 -4.39
C GLU A 167 -5.20 23.27 -4.07
N ARG A 168 -5.82 22.52 -3.15
CA ARG A 168 -7.23 22.68 -2.75
C ARG A 168 -7.42 23.80 -1.74
N GLN A 169 -6.45 24.00 -0.84
CA GLN A 169 -6.45 25.08 0.13
C GLN A 169 -5.04 25.67 0.30
N PRO A 170 -4.64 26.66 -0.52
CA PRO A 170 -3.28 27.22 -0.48
C PRO A 170 -2.88 27.85 0.87
N GLN A 171 -3.88 28.23 1.68
CA GLN A 171 -3.68 28.82 3.02
C GLN A 171 -3.69 27.78 4.16
N LEU A 172 -3.65 26.48 3.86
CA LEU A 172 -3.59 25.43 4.88
C LEU A 172 -2.19 25.37 5.51
N VAL A 173 -1.92 26.27 6.46
CA VAL A 173 -0.62 26.45 7.15
C VAL A 173 -0.07 25.15 7.74
N ALA A 174 -0.95 24.25 8.19
CA ALA A 174 -0.54 22.93 8.70
C ALA A 174 0.11 22.07 7.60
N ALA A 175 -0.50 21.98 6.41
CA ALA A 175 0.07 21.26 5.27
C ALA A 175 1.38 21.90 4.79
N GLN A 176 1.49 23.23 4.77
CA GLN A 176 2.73 23.93 4.42
C GLN A 176 3.89 23.54 5.37
N ARG A 177 3.63 23.54 6.69
CA ARG A 177 4.62 23.17 7.71
C ARG A 177 5.01 21.70 7.61
N ASN A 178 4.04 20.81 7.52
CA ASN A 178 4.30 19.36 7.49
C ASN A 178 5.02 18.96 6.19
N LYS A 179 4.70 19.59 5.06
CA LYS A 179 5.45 19.44 3.81
C LYS A 179 6.91 19.87 3.97
N ALA A 180 7.15 21.11 4.39
CA ALA A 180 8.51 21.65 4.54
C ALA A 180 9.37 20.85 5.53
N LEU A 181 8.74 20.32 6.59
CA LEU A 181 9.35 19.34 7.47
C LEU A 181 9.77 18.08 6.69
N VAL A 182 8.85 17.40 6.03
CA VAL A 182 9.13 16.13 5.33
C VAL A 182 10.16 16.29 4.21
N GLU A 183 10.17 17.43 3.50
CA GLU A 183 11.20 17.78 2.51
C GLU A 183 12.61 17.90 3.12
N GLU A 184 12.74 18.49 4.31
CA GLU A 184 14.03 18.59 5.01
C GLU A 184 14.51 17.21 5.49
N LEU A 185 13.62 16.35 5.99
CA LEU A 185 13.96 14.97 6.36
C LEU A 185 14.43 14.16 5.14
N LEU A 186 13.77 14.32 3.99
CA LEU A 186 14.19 13.72 2.73
C LEU A 186 15.60 14.18 2.32
N ARG A 187 15.90 15.48 2.42
CA ARG A 187 17.23 16.00 2.09
C ARG A 187 18.29 15.43 3.02
N GLN A 188 18.03 15.36 4.33
CA GLN A 188 18.96 14.78 5.30
C GLN A 188 19.23 13.29 5.03
N ARG A 189 18.21 12.51 4.66
CA ARG A 189 18.38 11.09 4.27
C ARG A 189 19.25 10.95 3.01
N GLN A 190 19.07 11.82 2.01
CA GLN A 190 19.89 11.84 0.80
C GLN A 190 21.35 12.24 1.08
N GLU A 191 21.56 13.26 1.94
CA GLU A 191 22.90 13.69 2.37
C GLU A 191 23.64 12.58 3.14
N GLN A 192 22.95 11.87 4.04
CA GLN A 192 23.52 10.73 4.79
C GLN A 192 23.90 9.58 3.85
N ALA A 193 23.02 9.20 2.91
CA ALA A 193 23.30 8.15 1.93
C ALA A 193 24.52 8.49 1.04
N ALA A 194 24.64 9.76 0.62
CA ALA A 194 25.80 10.23 -0.15
C ALA A 194 27.11 10.21 0.66
N GLN A 195 27.05 10.47 1.96
CA GLN A 195 28.22 10.39 2.85
C GLN A 195 28.68 8.95 3.08
N GLN A 196 27.76 8.00 3.25
CA GLN A 196 28.06 6.57 3.40
C GLN A 196 28.78 6.02 2.15
N GLN A 197 28.20 6.26 0.97
CA GLN A 197 28.82 5.85 -0.31
C GLN A 197 30.21 6.50 -0.54
N ALA A 198 30.44 7.71 -0.02
CA ALA A 198 31.75 8.37 -0.07
C ALA A 198 32.76 7.81 0.96
N GLY A 199 32.29 7.14 2.01
CA GLY A 199 33.10 6.40 2.98
C GLY A 199 33.57 5.06 2.43
N GLU A 200 32.63 4.20 2.02
CA GLU A 200 32.90 2.87 1.44
C GLU A 200 33.90 2.94 0.27
N ASN A 201 33.72 3.92 -0.62
CA ASN A 201 34.56 4.12 -1.80
C ASN A 201 35.97 4.66 -1.47
N LYS A 202 36.19 5.20 -0.26
CA LYS A 202 37.53 5.49 0.27
C LYS A 202 38.18 4.24 0.87
N GLU A 203 37.42 3.42 1.58
CA GLU A 203 37.92 2.19 2.21
C GLU A 203 38.32 1.17 1.15
N GLN A 204 37.45 0.89 0.16
CA GLN A 204 37.80 0.04 -1.00
C GLN A 204 39.04 0.55 -1.76
N ARG A 205 39.26 1.87 -1.85
CA ARG A 205 40.49 2.44 -2.44
C ARG A 205 41.73 2.21 -1.58
N GLN A 206 41.60 2.23 -0.25
CA GLN A 206 42.70 1.94 0.67
C GLN A 206 43.06 0.46 0.70
N GLU A 207 42.08 -0.44 0.60
CA GLU A 207 42.33 -1.89 0.48
C GLU A 207 42.98 -2.26 -0.87
N ALA A 208 42.47 -1.71 -1.98
CA ALA A 208 43.06 -1.92 -3.31
C ALA A 208 44.51 -1.41 -3.41
N SER A 209 44.85 -0.39 -2.61
CA SER A 209 46.21 0.16 -2.50
C SER A 209 47.14 -0.73 -1.66
N GLN A 210 46.61 -1.59 -0.78
CA GLN A 210 47.38 -2.51 0.06
C GLN A 210 47.61 -3.90 -0.58
N GLN A 211 46.80 -4.30 -1.57
CA GLN A 211 46.98 -5.58 -2.28
C GLN A 211 47.91 -5.52 -3.51
N SER A 212 48.48 -4.36 -3.83
CA SER A 212 49.47 -4.22 -4.92
C SER A 212 50.87 -4.63 -4.44
N PRO A 213 51.52 -5.67 -5.03
CA PRO A 213 52.84 -6.10 -4.58
C PRO A 213 53.93 -5.08 -4.97
N PRO A 214 54.95 -4.86 -4.12
CA PRO A 214 56.05 -3.95 -4.41
C PRO A 214 57.01 -4.55 -5.46
N SER A 215 56.66 -4.40 -6.73
CA SER A 215 57.55 -4.72 -7.87
C SER A 215 58.68 -3.69 -7.96
N GLY A 216 59.68 -3.84 -7.10
CA GLY A 216 60.89 -3.04 -7.14
C GLY A 216 61.74 -3.37 -8.37
N SER A 217 61.94 -2.39 -9.26
CA SER A 217 63.13 -2.34 -10.09
C SER A 217 63.58 -0.89 -10.26
N SER A 218 64.85 -0.64 -9.96
CA SER A 218 65.44 0.70 -9.94
C SER A 218 65.62 1.23 -11.37
N GLN A 219 65.29 2.49 -11.61
CA GLN A 219 65.97 3.27 -12.66
C GLN A 219 66.25 4.71 -12.20
N ARG A 220 67.48 5.13 -12.52
CA ARG A 220 68.16 6.35 -12.07
C ARG A 220 67.67 7.54 -12.90
N PRO A 221 67.55 8.76 -12.36
CA PRO A 221 67.18 9.91 -13.17
C PRO A 221 68.34 10.36 -14.07
N PRO A 222 68.09 10.75 -15.33
CA PRO A 222 68.96 11.66 -16.04
C PRO A 222 68.65 13.10 -15.59
N ARG A 223 69.67 13.80 -15.09
CA ARG A 223 69.71 15.27 -15.24
C ARG A 223 70.06 15.56 -16.69
N ASP A 224 69.35 16.48 -17.32
CA ASP A 224 69.99 17.53 -18.13
C ASP A 224 69.04 18.71 -18.31
N ALA A 225 69.62 19.87 -18.63
CA ALA A 225 69.02 21.18 -18.38
C ALA A 225 68.26 21.77 -19.58
N ALA A 226 67.20 22.55 -19.28
CA ALA A 226 66.76 23.65 -20.13
C ALA A 226 66.14 24.78 -19.26
N THR A 227 66.68 25.98 -19.43
CA THR A 227 66.28 27.23 -18.77
C THR A 227 65.06 27.88 -19.43
N VAL A 228 64.13 28.44 -18.65
CA VAL A 228 63.48 29.75 -18.95
C VAL A 228 63.17 30.49 -17.62
N ASP A 229 63.54 31.76 -17.54
CA ASP A 229 63.26 32.68 -16.43
C ASP A 229 61.79 33.16 -16.37
N ALA A 230 61.26 33.39 -15.16
CA ALA A 230 60.24 34.42 -14.89
C ALA A 230 60.18 34.81 -13.38
N GLN A 231 60.80 35.94 -13.06
CA GLN A 231 60.98 36.58 -11.74
C GLN A 231 59.74 36.94 -10.89
N LYS A 232 60.00 37.03 -9.56
CA LYS A 232 59.43 37.94 -8.51
C LYS A 232 57.94 37.78 -8.11
N ALA A 233 57.51 38.01 -6.86
CA ALA A 233 58.14 38.47 -5.60
C ALA A 233 57.43 37.78 -4.39
N GLN A 234 58.02 37.52 -3.20
CA GLN A 234 58.22 38.45 -2.06
C GLN A 234 57.03 39.41 -1.83
N ALA A 235 56.36 39.52 -0.67
CA ALA A 235 56.36 38.81 0.63
C ALA A 235 54.98 39.10 1.32
N ALA A 236 54.61 38.75 2.57
CA ALA A 236 55.31 38.25 3.76
C ALA A 236 54.35 37.44 4.69
N ALA A 237 54.64 37.39 6.00
CA ALA A 237 53.84 36.83 7.11
C ALA A 237 53.30 37.99 8.02
N PRO A 238 52.56 37.81 9.16
CA PRO A 238 52.43 36.59 9.98
C PRO A 238 51.04 36.28 10.60
N SER A 239 51.04 35.21 11.39
CA SER A 239 49.98 34.62 12.21
C SER A 239 49.54 35.47 13.42
N THR A 240 48.34 35.19 13.94
CA THR A 240 48.00 35.35 15.37
C THR A 240 47.11 34.20 15.82
N SER A 241 47.24 33.77 17.08
CA SER A 241 46.61 32.56 17.64
C SER A 241 46.01 32.81 19.01
N LEU A 242 44.82 32.23 19.26
CA LEU A 242 44.29 31.83 20.59
C LEU A 242 43.94 33.00 21.57
N PRO A 243 43.16 32.79 22.67
CA PRO A 243 42.97 31.54 23.43
C PRO A 243 41.53 31.14 23.83
N GLU A 244 41.50 30.07 24.64
CA GLU A 244 40.36 29.33 25.23
C GLU A 244 39.60 30.08 26.34
N ASP A 245 38.45 29.54 26.75
CA ASP A 245 37.86 29.76 28.09
C ASP A 245 37.17 28.47 28.59
N GLU A 246 37.30 28.15 29.88
CA GLU A 246 36.69 26.97 30.55
C GLU A 246 35.50 27.39 31.41
N GLY A 247 34.48 26.52 31.57
CA GLY A 247 33.22 26.90 32.23
C GLY A 247 32.39 25.78 32.88
N GLU A 248 32.91 25.21 33.97
CA GLU A 248 32.18 24.57 35.09
C GLU A 248 31.48 23.19 34.99
N LYS A 249 31.50 22.53 36.15
CA LYS A 249 30.98 21.18 36.45
C LYS A 249 29.67 21.29 37.23
N THR A 250 28.78 20.31 37.10
CA THR A 250 28.03 19.77 38.25
C THR A 250 27.91 18.24 38.16
N ALA A 251 27.90 17.57 39.31
CA ALA A 251 27.78 16.12 39.42
C ALA A 251 26.49 15.75 40.15
N GLY A 252 25.87 14.63 39.77
CA GLY A 252 24.64 14.13 40.39
C GLY A 252 24.35 12.67 40.05
N ALA A 253 24.73 11.77 40.95
CA ALA A 253 24.19 10.40 41.07
C ALA A 253 23.11 10.40 42.18
N PRO A 254 22.28 9.34 42.41
CA PRO A 254 22.47 7.96 41.93
C PRO A 254 21.22 7.16 41.48
N GLY A 255 21.48 6.13 40.68
CA GLY A 255 21.03 4.74 40.89
C GLY A 255 19.54 4.38 40.96
N GLN A 256 19.11 3.53 40.02
CA GLN A 256 18.24 2.38 40.33
C GLN A 256 18.49 1.26 39.31
N ALA A 257 18.71 0.04 39.81
CA ALA A 257 18.90 -1.17 39.01
C ALA A 257 17.85 -2.21 39.43
N GLN A 258 17.24 -2.91 38.47
CA GLN A 258 16.55 -4.20 38.61
C GLN A 258 16.30 -4.80 37.20
N PRO A 259 16.06 -6.12 37.05
CA PRO A 259 17.01 -6.94 36.30
C PRO A 259 16.44 -7.58 35.02
N GLN A 260 17.33 -7.85 34.06
CA GLN A 260 17.09 -8.81 32.98
C GLN A 260 17.37 -10.25 33.47
N PRO A 261 16.56 -11.25 33.08
CA PRO A 261 16.97 -12.64 33.07
C PRO A 261 17.75 -12.92 31.78
N ASN A 262 19.01 -13.33 31.90
CA ASN A 262 19.80 -13.79 30.77
C ASN A 262 19.44 -15.25 30.45
N ALA A 263 19.26 -15.57 29.16
CA ALA A 263 19.29 -16.94 28.66
C ALA A 263 19.97 -16.90 27.29
N GLU A 264 21.13 -17.53 27.23
CA GLU A 264 22.06 -17.48 26.10
C GLU A 264 21.59 -18.34 24.92
N ASP A 265 21.86 -17.90 23.69
CA ASP A 265 22.24 -18.80 22.61
C ASP A 265 23.20 -18.07 21.66
N GLU A 266 24.34 -18.68 21.32
CA GLU A 266 25.42 -18.02 20.58
C GLU A 266 25.33 -18.20 19.04
N ARG A 267 25.86 -17.20 18.31
CA ARG A 267 26.50 -17.23 16.96
C ARG A 267 25.69 -16.74 15.75
N THR A 268 25.87 -15.46 15.44
CA THR A 268 26.78 -14.87 14.42
C THR A 268 26.88 -13.37 14.74
N GLY A 269 27.98 -12.65 14.62
CA GLY A 269 29.13 -12.81 13.73
C GLY A 269 29.08 -11.73 12.65
N ASP A 270 29.58 -10.52 12.98
CA ASP A 270 29.78 -9.35 12.10
C ASP A 270 28.56 -8.46 11.70
N GLU A 271 27.53 -8.29 12.56
CA GLU A 271 26.43 -7.31 12.33
C GLU A 271 26.28 -6.18 13.38
N GLU A 272 27.00 -6.22 14.51
CA GLU A 272 26.77 -5.28 15.65
C GLU A 272 27.13 -3.80 15.40
N ALA A 273 27.88 -3.49 14.33
CA ALA A 273 28.30 -2.12 14.01
C ALA A 273 27.32 -1.36 13.10
N ASP A 274 26.53 -2.07 12.28
CA ASP A 274 25.57 -1.46 11.35
C ASP A 274 24.20 -1.27 12.04
N ASP A 275 23.76 -2.26 12.82
CA ASP A 275 22.46 -2.23 13.54
C ASP A 275 22.40 -1.04 14.52
N GLY A 276 23.52 -0.69 15.17
CA GLY A 276 23.61 0.50 16.02
C GLY A 276 23.46 1.83 15.28
N LEU A 277 23.99 1.95 14.05
CA LEU A 277 23.81 3.14 13.21
C LEU A 277 22.36 3.25 12.71
N ASP A 278 21.72 2.13 12.39
CA ASP A 278 20.32 2.10 11.97
C ASP A 278 19.35 2.35 13.14
N ASP A 279 19.65 1.91 14.35
CA ASP A 279 18.87 2.24 15.54
C ASP A 279 18.97 3.73 15.92
N GLU A 280 20.15 4.36 15.81
CA GLU A 280 20.26 5.82 15.96
C GLU A 280 19.42 6.56 14.90
N ARG A 281 19.43 6.11 13.64
CA ARG A 281 18.60 6.69 12.57
C ARG A 281 17.11 6.50 12.85
N ARG A 282 16.68 5.33 13.33
CA ARG A 282 15.27 5.06 13.72
C ARG A 282 14.85 5.96 14.88
N GLN A 283 15.69 6.12 15.90
CA GLN A 283 15.42 7.01 17.03
C GLN A 283 15.35 8.49 16.62
N ALA A 284 16.26 8.93 15.74
CA ALA A 284 16.22 10.28 15.17
C ALA A 284 14.93 10.51 14.34
N LEU A 285 14.54 9.53 13.50
CA LEU A 285 13.28 9.56 12.76
C LEU A 285 12.07 9.62 13.69
N GLU A 286 12.00 8.83 14.76
CA GLU A 286 10.92 8.91 15.74
C GLU A 286 10.82 10.28 16.42
N GLN A 287 11.95 10.80 16.91
CA GLN A 287 12.03 12.12 17.55
C GLN A 287 11.62 13.23 16.60
N TRP A 288 11.96 13.07 15.32
CA TRP A 288 11.62 14.01 14.27
C TRP A 288 10.13 13.93 13.89
N LEU A 289 9.59 12.73 13.69
CA LEU A 289 8.16 12.53 13.38
C LEU A 289 7.27 13.08 14.50
N ARG A 290 7.71 13.05 15.78
CA ARG A 290 7.00 13.71 16.90
C ARG A 290 6.87 15.24 16.75
N GLN A 291 7.64 15.88 15.87
CA GLN A 291 7.57 17.32 15.59
C GLN A 291 6.48 17.65 14.55
N ILE A 292 6.03 16.67 13.76
CA ILE A 292 4.84 16.81 12.92
C ILE A 292 3.61 16.96 13.85
N PRO A 293 2.83 18.06 13.75
CA PRO A 293 1.64 18.26 14.57
C PRO A 293 0.49 17.33 14.18
N ASP A 294 0.40 16.19 14.88
CA ASP A 294 -0.61 15.17 14.66
C ASP A 294 -1.88 15.41 15.49
N ASP A 295 -2.78 16.25 14.97
CA ASP A 295 -4.20 16.06 15.26
C ASP A 295 -5.04 16.03 13.96
N PRO A 296 -5.03 14.90 13.22
CA PRO A 296 -5.92 14.70 12.08
C PRO A 296 -7.42 14.76 12.45
N ALA A 297 -7.78 14.75 13.74
CA ALA A 297 -9.15 14.97 14.20
C ALA A 297 -9.50 16.44 14.40
N GLU A 298 -8.53 17.37 14.53
CA GLU A 298 -8.82 18.71 15.02
C GLU A 298 -9.73 19.48 14.05
N LEU A 299 -9.40 19.44 12.76
CA LEU A 299 -10.19 20.08 11.70
C LEU A 299 -11.59 19.47 11.60
N LEU A 300 -11.70 18.14 11.71
CA LEU A 300 -12.99 17.43 11.71
C LEU A 300 -13.85 17.77 12.94
N ARG A 301 -13.24 17.86 14.14
CA ARG A 301 -13.89 18.26 15.39
C ARG A 301 -14.38 19.72 15.32
N ARG A 302 -13.54 20.64 14.84
CA ARG A 302 -13.90 22.05 14.63
C ARG A 302 -15.08 22.18 13.65
N LYS A 303 -15.04 21.45 12.54
CA LYS A 303 -16.14 21.39 11.55
C LYS A 303 -17.43 20.82 12.14
N PHE A 304 -17.35 19.77 12.95
CA PHE A 304 -18.51 19.20 13.63
C PHE A 304 -19.14 20.17 14.64
N TRP A 305 -18.32 20.84 15.46
CA TRP A 305 -18.78 21.88 16.38
C TRP A 305 -19.52 23.00 15.64
N TYR A 306 -18.95 23.48 14.54
CA TYR A 306 -19.55 24.51 13.69
C TYR A 306 -20.89 24.06 13.09
N GLN A 307 -20.99 22.83 12.56
CA GLN A 307 -22.25 22.27 12.05
C GLN A 307 -23.29 22.04 13.15
N GLN A 308 -22.87 21.64 14.35
CA GLN A 308 -23.76 21.47 15.51
C GLN A 308 -24.30 22.80 16.00
N GLN A 309 -23.48 23.85 15.98
CA GLN A 309 -23.89 25.22 16.31
C GLN A 309 -24.90 25.74 15.27
N GLN A 310 -24.60 25.63 13.96
CA GLN A 310 -25.53 26.02 12.90
C GLN A 310 -26.89 25.33 13.01
N ARG A 311 -26.94 24.05 13.39
CA ARG A 311 -28.22 23.33 13.61
C ARG A 311 -29.01 23.85 14.81
N GLN A 312 -28.33 24.27 15.88
CA GLN A 312 -28.98 24.90 17.03
C GLN A 312 -29.54 26.29 16.66
N GLU A 313 -28.77 27.09 15.93
CA GLU A 313 -29.20 28.41 15.44
C GLU A 313 -30.32 28.33 14.39
N ALA A 314 -30.39 27.24 13.61
CA ALA A 314 -31.43 27.00 12.60
C ALA A 314 -32.69 26.30 13.13
N THR A 315 -32.76 25.98 14.42
CA THR A 315 -33.98 25.44 15.06
C THR A 315 -34.72 26.59 15.75
N PRO A 316 -35.89 27.02 15.25
CA PRO A 316 -36.62 28.20 15.74
C PRO A 316 -37.38 27.96 17.04
#